data_AF-A0ABD0YKI1-F1
#
_entry.id   AF-A0ABD0YKI1-F1
#
_cell.length_a   1.000
_cell.length_b   1.000
_cell.length_c   1.000
_cell.angle_alpha   90.00
_cell.angle_beta   90.00
_cell.angle_gamma   90.00
#
_symmetry.space_group_name_H-M   'P 1'
#
loop_
_entity.id
_entity.type
_entity.pdbx_description
1 polymer ?
#
loop_
_entity_poly.entity_id
_entity_poly.type
_entity_poly.pdbx_seq_one_letter_code
_entity_poly.pdbx_strand_id
1 'polypeptide(L)'
;RFDEALIHRICGLLEVNSFEVPTACGWGARAVYPFAAVLSHNCVANTAHTVHPHDNFRLKLRTTVDVPAGGELFCSYTSSLSPTLARREALNNGKYFWCDCSRCSDPTECNTYLGAVMCSACIESTSPGVLLSNNPLDPESDWGCTHCNANFPGVEVQRLVDRISEEVESEVDSLPFGPEKLGAAERAMKKYGSVLHANHALNIGLAHTLIQLYGRVEGYAIQELPEVLLERKVQLCRRLLNVLDVVEPGLTRIRGLTLYEYHLALLILARSKFERNTLGADQFKDAILEVRDALKESVKTLCLEPESSHEGLLGRRSSESLKQLQESIEDL
;
A
#
# COMPACT_ATOMS: atom_id res chain seq x y z
N ARG A 1 10.81 42.87 15.08
CA ARG A 1 11.66 41.67 15.16
C ARG A 1 11.04 40.76 16.20
N PHE A 2 10.79 39.48 15.89
CA PHE A 2 10.18 38.53 16.83
C PHE A 2 11.23 38.04 17.84
N ASP A 3 10.80 37.70 19.06
CA ASP A 3 11.70 37.13 20.08
C ASP A 3 12.04 35.65 19.77
N GLU A 4 13.15 35.20 20.35
CA GLU A 4 13.70 33.86 20.10
C GLU A 4 12.77 32.74 20.56
N ALA A 5 12.08 32.91 21.70
CA ALA A 5 11.16 31.91 22.23
C ALA A 5 9.95 31.71 21.30
N LEU A 6 9.41 32.80 20.74
CA LEU A 6 8.36 32.76 19.75
C LEU A 6 8.83 32.07 18.47
N ILE A 7 10.03 32.38 17.97
CA ILE A 7 10.60 31.72 16.77
C ILE A 7 10.71 30.21 17.01
N HIS A 8 11.30 29.79 18.14
CA HIS A 8 11.46 28.38 18.47
C HIS A 8 10.12 27.65 18.60
N ARG A 9 9.12 28.29 19.24
CA ARG A 9 7.76 27.74 19.33
C ARG A 9 7.12 27.56 17.95
N ILE A 10 7.25 28.54 17.06
CA ILE A 10 6.69 28.45 15.71
C ILE A 10 7.39 27.36 14.89
N CYS A 11 8.72 27.21 15.00
CA CYS A 11 9.45 26.12 14.37
C CYS A 11 8.89 24.75 14.79
N GLY A 12 8.71 24.52 16.10
CA GLY A 12 8.13 23.27 16.60
C GLY A 12 6.69 23.04 16.11
N LEU A 13 5.85 24.10 16.09
CA LEU A 13 4.49 23.99 15.55
C LEU A 13 4.48 23.60 14.08
N LEU A 14 5.35 24.20 13.27
CA LEU A 14 5.49 23.88 11.84
C LEU A 14 6.01 22.46 11.64
N GLU A 15 6.97 22.02 12.45
CA GLU A 15 7.56 20.68 12.36
C GLU A 15 6.51 19.58 12.58
N VAL A 16 5.67 19.71 13.61
CA VAL A 16 4.72 18.66 13.98
C VAL A 16 3.33 18.79 13.34
N ASN A 17 2.92 19.97 12.87
CA ASN A 17 1.56 20.20 12.32
C ASN A 17 1.50 20.50 10.82
N SER A 18 2.64 20.58 10.13
CA SER A 18 2.62 20.82 8.68
C SER A 18 2.30 19.57 7.87
N PHE A 19 1.67 19.82 6.74
CA PHE A 19 1.34 18.85 5.70
C PHE A 19 2.19 19.15 4.47
N GLU A 20 2.69 18.11 3.83
CA GLU A 20 3.34 18.25 2.54
C GLU A 20 2.32 18.64 1.47
N VAL A 21 2.68 19.59 0.62
CA VAL A 21 1.85 20.08 -0.47
C VAL A 21 2.60 19.98 -1.79
N PRO A 22 2.02 19.33 -2.81
CA PRO A 22 2.61 19.28 -4.13
C PRO A 22 2.56 20.66 -4.78
N THR A 23 3.67 21.08 -5.40
CA THR A 23 3.74 22.32 -6.18
C THR A 23 3.87 22.04 -7.67
N ALA A 24 3.41 22.95 -8.51
CA ALA A 24 3.47 22.81 -9.97
C ALA A 24 4.90 22.72 -10.53
N CYS A 25 5.91 23.19 -9.77
CA CYS A 25 7.32 23.15 -10.14
C CYS A 25 8.07 21.93 -9.59
N GLY A 26 7.38 20.96 -8.97
CA GLY A 26 7.97 19.71 -8.47
C GLY A 26 8.71 19.83 -7.14
N TRP A 27 8.72 21.00 -6.51
CA TRP A 27 9.30 21.18 -5.17
C TRP A 27 8.26 20.85 -4.09
N GLY A 28 8.67 20.17 -3.03
CA GLY A 28 7.82 19.99 -1.86
C GLY A 28 7.62 21.33 -1.14
N ALA A 29 6.36 21.70 -0.90
CA ALA A 29 6.03 22.78 0.01
C ALA A 29 5.43 22.21 1.30
N ARG A 30 5.34 23.05 2.34
CA ARG A 30 4.65 22.70 3.60
C ARG A 30 3.55 23.73 3.89
N ALA A 31 2.38 23.24 4.27
CA ALA A 31 1.24 24.06 4.65
C ALA A 31 0.68 23.61 6.01
N VAL A 32 0.10 24.55 6.76
CA VAL A 32 -0.56 24.25 8.04
C VAL A 32 -2.05 24.34 7.83
N TYR A 33 -2.76 23.27 8.17
CA TYR A 33 -4.22 23.20 8.14
C TYR A 33 -4.72 22.94 9.56
N PRO A 34 -5.03 23.98 10.35
CA PRO A 34 -5.29 23.83 11.78
C PRO A 34 -6.33 22.77 12.12
N PHE A 35 -7.44 22.70 11.36
CA PHE A 35 -8.49 21.69 11.58
C PHE A 35 -8.05 20.25 11.27
N ALA A 36 -7.22 20.06 10.24
CA ALA A 36 -6.72 18.72 9.91
C ALA A 36 -5.60 18.27 10.86
N ALA A 37 -4.83 19.23 11.41
CA ALA A 37 -3.76 18.97 12.37
C ALA A 37 -4.26 18.52 13.75
N VAL A 38 -5.56 18.68 14.06
CA VAL A 38 -6.14 18.22 15.34
C VAL A 38 -6.28 16.69 15.39
N LEU A 39 -6.41 16.02 14.25
CA LEU A 39 -6.68 14.58 14.22
C LEU A 39 -5.51 13.79 14.79
N SER A 40 -5.80 12.92 15.76
CA SER A 40 -4.84 11.99 16.34
C SER A 40 -4.35 10.96 15.33
N HIS A 41 -3.15 10.43 15.58
CA HIS A 41 -2.62 9.32 14.80
C HIS A 41 -3.33 8.00 15.12
N ASN A 42 -3.59 7.20 14.08
CA ASN A 42 -3.76 5.75 14.21
C ASN A 42 -3.11 5.07 13.00
N CYS A 43 -2.43 3.93 13.20
CA CYS A 43 -1.82 3.16 12.10
C CYS A 43 -2.84 2.49 11.19
N VAL A 44 -4.11 2.42 11.60
CA VAL A 44 -5.27 2.08 10.77
C VAL A 44 -6.20 3.30 10.78
N ALA A 45 -5.87 4.28 9.94
CA ALA A 45 -6.61 5.53 9.85
C ALA A 45 -7.98 5.32 9.19
N ASN A 46 -8.97 6.12 9.62
CA ASN A 46 -10.31 6.15 9.01
C ASN A 46 -10.57 7.42 8.19
N THR A 47 -9.53 8.24 7.97
CA THR A 47 -9.57 9.41 7.12
C THR A 47 -8.43 9.42 6.10
N ALA A 48 -8.68 10.09 4.98
CA ALA A 48 -7.70 10.45 3.98
C ALA A 48 -7.84 11.95 3.67
N HIS A 49 -6.74 12.58 3.28
CA HIS A 49 -6.76 13.97 2.86
C HIS A 49 -6.12 14.12 1.48
N THR A 50 -6.64 15.10 0.73
CA THR A 50 -6.03 15.52 -0.53
C THR A 50 -5.95 17.03 -0.58
N VAL A 51 -4.82 17.55 -1.03
CA VAL A 51 -4.67 18.98 -1.30
C VAL A 51 -4.99 19.26 -2.76
N HIS A 52 -5.73 20.34 -3.00
CA HIS A 52 -6.14 20.81 -4.32
C HIS A 52 -5.32 22.07 -4.72
N PRO A 53 -4.22 21.95 -5.49
CA PRO A 53 -3.39 23.10 -5.84
C PRO A 53 -4.15 24.20 -6.59
N HIS A 54 -5.08 23.84 -7.47
CA HIS A 54 -5.89 24.81 -8.23
C HIS A 54 -7.03 25.44 -7.44
N ASP A 55 -7.38 24.89 -6.27
CA ASP A 55 -8.33 25.48 -5.32
C ASP A 55 -7.54 26.09 -4.15
N ASN A 56 -6.57 26.95 -4.48
CA ASN A 56 -5.74 27.67 -3.52
C ASN A 56 -5.14 26.79 -2.41
N PHE A 57 -4.62 25.61 -2.80
CA PHE A 57 -4.10 24.60 -1.87
C PHE A 57 -5.10 24.18 -0.77
N ARG A 58 -6.40 24.17 -1.04
CA ARG A 58 -7.40 23.69 -0.09
C ARG A 58 -7.20 22.21 0.18
N LEU A 59 -7.08 21.85 1.46
CA LEU A 59 -7.10 20.47 1.91
C LEU A 59 -8.54 20.01 2.08
N LYS A 60 -8.90 18.89 1.44
CA LYS A 60 -10.15 18.17 1.68
C LYS A 60 -9.85 16.92 2.49
N LEU A 61 -10.46 16.83 3.68
CA LEU A 61 -10.40 15.68 4.55
C LEU A 61 -11.71 14.91 4.43
N ARG A 62 -11.63 13.59 4.28
CA ARG A 62 -12.78 12.70 4.11
C ARG A 62 -12.58 11.42 4.91
N THR A 63 -13.68 10.84 5.39
CA THR A 63 -13.63 9.48 5.91
C THR A 63 -13.39 8.50 4.77
N THR A 64 -12.62 7.45 5.04
CA THR A 64 -12.38 6.35 4.09
C THR A 64 -13.34 5.20 4.31
N VAL A 65 -13.83 5.06 5.55
CA VAL A 65 -14.81 4.07 6.00
C VAL A 65 -16.00 4.77 6.69
N ASP A 66 -17.06 4.02 6.96
CA ASP A 66 -18.17 4.52 7.76
C ASP A 66 -17.72 4.73 9.21
N VAL A 67 -18.02 5.91 9.77
CA VAL A 67 -17.70 6.27 11.15
C VAL A 67 -19.02 6.62 11.86
N PRO A 68 -19.34 5.96 13.00
CA PRO A 68 -20.57 6.24 13.73
C PRO A 68 -20.55 7.66 14.33
N ALA A 69 -21.73 8.22 14.59
CA ALA A 69 -21.85 9.53 15.24
C ALA A 69 -21.14 9.52 16.61
N GLY A 70 -20.27 10.51 16.84
CA GLY A 70 -19.43 10.59 18.03
C GLY A 70 -18.16 9.72 17.99
N GLY A 71 -17.92 8.96 16.91
CA GLY A 71 -16.69 8.23 16.69
C GLY A 71 -15.51 9.17 16.42
N GLU A 72 -14.32 8.79 16.91
CA GLU A 72 -13.09 9.56 16.69
C GLU A 72 -12.59 9.42 15.26
N LEU A 73 -12.04 10.51 14.73
CA LEU A 73 -11.40 10.56 13.42
C LEU A 73 -9.89 10.50 13.58
N PHE A 74 -9.27 9.56 12.89
CA PHE A 74 -7.84 9.31 12.92
C PHE A 74 -7.25 9.53 11.54
N CYS A 75 -6.04 10.08 11.50
CA CYS A 75 -5.22 10.12 10.29
C CYS A 75 -3.90 9.36 10.52
N SER A 76 -3.24 8.94 9.45
CA SER A 76 -1.91 8.36 9.56
C SER A 76 -0.85 9.44 9.34
N TYR A 77 0.17 9.51 10.19
CA TYR A 77 1.32 10.40 10.02
C TYR A 77 2.51 9.71 9.35
N THR A 78 2.37 8.42 9.04
CA THR A 78 3.41 7.57 8.44
C THR A 78 2.79 6.66 7.39
N SER A 79 3.62 5.95 6.62
CA SER A 79 3.15 4.99 5.63
C SER A 79 2.40 3.83 6.30
N SER A 80 1.23 3.48 5.76
CA SER A 80 0.42 2.35 6.22
C SER A 80 1.09 1.00 5.97
N LEU A 81 1.93 0.90 4.93
CA LEU A 81 2.59 -0.35 4.52
C LEU A 81 3.91 -0.63 5.26
N SER A 82 4.45 0.33 6.00
CA SER A 82 5.65 0.11 6.83
C SER A 82 5.33 -0.82 8.01
N PRO A 83 6.28 -1.65 8.47
CA PRO A 83 6.10 -2.51 9.64
C PRO A 83 6.14 -1.72 10.96
N THR A 84 5.75 -2.36 12.07
CA THR A 84 5.46 -1.71 13.36
C THR A 84 6.65 -0.98 13.93
N LEU A 85 7.84 -1.60 13.92
CA LEU A 85 9.06 -0.97 14.41
C LEU A 85 9.39 0.30 13.60
N ALA A 86 9.37 0.22 12.27
CA ALA A 86 9.62 1.36 11.39
C ALA A 86 8.58 2.48 11.55
N ARG A 87 7.29 2.15 11.69
CA ARG A 87 6.24 3.16 11.95
C ARG A 87 6.45 3.85 13.29
N ARG A 88 6.71 3.07 14.34
CA ARG A 88 6.94 3.59 15.71
C ARG A 88 8.17 4.49 15.77
N GLU A 89 9.27 4.10 15.13
CA GLU A 89 10.48 4.91 15.03
C GLU A 89 10.23 6.23 14.27
N ALA A 90 9.58 6.17 13.10
CA ALA A 90 9.26 7.37 12.33
C ALA A 90 8.37 8.36 13.11
N LEU A 91 7.40 7.86 13.88
CA LEU A 91 6.55 8.68 14.74
C LEU A 91 7.33 9.27 15.91
N ASN A 92 8.23 8.52 16.55
CA ASN A 92 9.07 9.05 17.61
C ASN A 92 10.00 10.15 17.09
N ASN A 93 10.65 9.92 15.94
CA ASN A 93 11.60 10.86 15.36
C ASN A 93 10.94 12.12 14.80
N GLY A 94 9.74 12.00 14.21
CA GLY A 94 9.06 13.13 13.55
C GLY A 94 7.95 13.79 14.36
N LYS A 95 7.38 13.09 15.35
CA LYS A 95 6.21 13.53 16.14
C LYS A 95 6.39 13.35 17.64
N TYR A 96 7.52 12.81 18.09
CA TYR A 96 7.92 12.73 19.50
C TYR A 96 7.00 11.87 20.38
N PHE A 97 6.40 10.82 19.83
CA PHE A 97 5.63 9.84 20.59
C PHE A 97 5.76 8.41 20.04
N TRP A 98 5.44 7.44 20.88
CA TRP A 98 5.39 6.02 20.54
C TRP A 98 3.95 5.54 20.40
N CYS A 99 3.55 5.11 19.19
CA CYS A 99 2.17 4.67 18.93
C CYS A 99 1.87 3.27 19.48
N ASP A 100 0.86 3.15 20.33
CA ASP A 100 0.40 1.91 20.98
C ASP A 100 -0.98 1.44 20.48
N CYS A 101 -1.42 1.92 19.31
CA CYS A 101 -2.70 1.51 18.71
C CYS A 101 -2.81 -0.02 18.55
N SER A 102 -4.03 -0.53 18.37
CA SER A 102 -4.30 -1.98 18.28
C SER A 102 -3.40 -2.71 17.28
N ARG A 103 -3.09 -2.10 16.14
CA ARG A 103 -2.16 -2.66 15.14
C ARG A 103 -0.71 -2.71 15.63
N CYS A 104 -0.24 -1.67 16.32
CA CYS A 104 1.13 -1.64 16.86
C CYS A 104 1.30 -2.61 18.04
N SER A 105 0.22 -2.88 18.78
CA SER A 105 0.24 -3.79 19.93
C SER A 105 0.06 -5.27 19.53
N ASP A 106 -0.29 -5.56 18.28
CA ASP A 106 -0.49 -6.92 17.76
C ASP A 106 0.76 -7.44 17.03
N PRO A 107 1.40 -8.54 17.50
CA PRO A 107 2.55 -9.14 16.83
C PRO A 107 2.34 -9.54 15.38
N THR A 108 1.10 -9.83 14.98
CA THR A 108 0.73 -10.21 13.61
C THR A 108 0.39 -9.01 12.73
N GLU A 109 0.39 -7.79 13.28
CA GLU A 109 -0.11 -6.58 12.64
C GLU A 109 -1.52 -6.74 12.05
N CYS A 110 -2.48 -7.16 12.86
CA CYS A 110 -3.84 -7.47 12.44
C CYS A 110 -3.89 -8.60 11.39
N ASN A 111 -3.11 -9.67 11.60
CA ASN A 111 -2.94 -10.79 10.66
C ASN A 111 -2.36 -10.43 9.29
N THR A 112 -1.76 -9.25 9.12
CA THR A 112 -1.10 -8.88 7.85
C THR A 112 0.35 -9.36 7.77
N TYR A 113 1.00 -9.59 8.91
CA TYR A 113 2.37 -10.10 9.00
C TYR A 113 3.39 -9.21 8.26
N LEU A 114 3.16 -7.89 8.22
CA LEU A 114 4.01 -6.93 7.50
C LEU A 114 5.45 -6.83 8.02
N GLY A 115 5.68 -7.13 9.30
CA GLY A 115 7.02 -7.21 9.89
C GLY A 115 7.57 -8.64 10.03
N ALA A 116 6.85 -9.66 9.59
CA ALA A 116 7.20 -11.06 9.89
C ALA A 116 8.29 -11.64 8.98
N VAL A 117 9.19 -12.41 9.57
CA VAL A 117 10.27 -13.12 8.88
C VAL A 117 10.03 -14.64 8.99
N MET A 118 10.43 -15.42 8.00
CA MET A 118 10.33 -16.89 8.06
C MET A 118 11.34 -17.45 9.07
N CYS A 119 10.93 -18.44 9.86
CA CYS A 119 11.82 -19.05 10.85
C CYS A 119 12.86 -19.96 10.18
N SER A 120 14.13 -19.56 10.25
CA SER A 120 15.26 -20.32 9.71
C SER A 120 15.47 -21.68 10.39
N ALA A 121 15.14 -21.80 11.68
CA ALA A 121 15.33 -23.03 12.46
C ALA A 121 14.40 -24.18 12.06
N CYS A 122 13.29 -23.89 11.38
CA CYS A 122 12.34 -24.91 10.93
C CYS A 122 11.93 -24.71 9.47
N ILE A 123 12.80 -24.08 8.66
CA ILE A 123 12.49 -23.74 7.27
C ILE A 123 12.27 -24.98 6.39
N GLU A 124 12.92 -26.10 6.74
CA GLU A 124 12.78 -27.40 6.06
C GLU A 124 11.54 -28.20 6.53
N SER A 125 10.77 -27.67 7.49
CA SER A 125 9.50 -28.27 7.91
C SER A 125 8.48 -28.24 6.77
N THR A 126 7.56 -29.21 6.76
CA THR A 126 6.36 -29.17 5.90
C THR A 126 5.45 -27.98 6.20
N SER A 127 5.62 -27.36 7.37
CA SER A 127 4.92 -26.14 7.77
C SER A 127 5.90 -25.25 8.54
N PRO A 128 6.69 -24.41 7.85
CA PRO A 128 7.65 -23.53 8.52
C PRO A 128 6.89 -22.43 9.28
N GLY A 129 7.32 -22.17 10.51
CA GLY A 129 6.78 -21.07 11.31
C GLY A 129 7.26 -19.70 10.84
N VAL A 130 6.60 -18.67 11.37
CA VAL A 130 7.00 -17.26 11.20
C VAL A 130 7.54 -16.73 12.52
N LEU A 131 8.54 -15.86 12.45
CA LEU A 131 9.07 -15.12 13.58
C LEU A 131 8.26 -13.84 13.78
N LEU A 132 7.77 -13.64 15.00
CA LEU A 132 7.04 -12.46 15.44
C LEU A 132 7.67 -11.90 16.71
N SER A 133 7.63 -10.59 16.91
CA SER A 133 8.08 -9.99 18.17
C SER A 133 7.22 -10.47 19.34
N ASN A 134 7.85 -10.89 20.43
CA ASN A 134 7.17 -11.29 21.66
C ASN A 134 6.49 -10.10 22.35
N ASN A 135 7.02 -8.88 22.15
CA ASN A 135 6.46 -7.62 22.59
C ASN A 135 6.68 -6.53 21.52
N PRO A 136 5.73 -6.33 20.59
CA PRO A 136 5.90 -5.43 19.45
C PRO A 136 6.08 -3.94 19.81
N LEU A 137 5.72 -3.54 21.02
CA LEU A 137 5.92 -2.18 21.51
C LEU A 137 7.33 -1.95 22.05
N ASP A 138 8.10 -3.01 22.28
CA ASP A 138 9.48 -2.96 22.72
C ASP A 138 10.43 -3.32 21.55
N PRO A 139 11.20 -2.36 21.02
CA PRO A 139 12.11 -2.62 19.91
C PRO A 139 13.22 -3.63 20.24
N GLU A 140 13.54 -3.81 21.53
CA GLU A 140 14.56 -4.77 21.99
C GLU A 140 13.97 -6.16 22.28
N SER A 141 12.66 -6.35 22.09
CA SER A 141 12.01 -7.63 22.33
C SER A 141 12.59 -8.73 21.44
N ASP A 142 12.77 -9.90 22.02
CA ASP A 142 13.02 -11.14 21.28
C ASP A 142 11.85 -11.49 20.35
N TRP A 143 12.15 -12.31 19.35
CA TRP A 143 11.23 -12.79 18.35
C TRP A 143 11.08 -14.31 18.41
N GLY A 144 9.87 -14.77 18.72
CA GLY A 144 9.52 -16.18 18.83
C GLY A 144 8.95 -16.75 17.53
N CYS A 145 9.26 -18.01 17.25
CA CYS A 145 8.64 -18.76 16.16
C CYS A 145 7.23 -19.25 16.53
N THR A 146 6.29 -19.16 15.59
CA THR A 146 4.91 -19.66 15.78
C THR A 146 4.75 -21.18 15.71
N HIS A 147 5.80 -21.92 15.34
CA HIS A 147 5.73 -23.38 15.11
C HIS A 147 6.76 -24.19 15.92
N CYS A 148 7.96 -23.65 16.16
CA CYS A 148 8.99 -24.33 16.93
C CYS A 148 9.44 -23.48 18.13
N ASN A 149 10.31 -24.01 18.99
CA ASN A 149 10.79 -23.32 20.19
C ASN A 149 11.95 -22.35 19.92
N ALA A 150 12.19 -21.96 18.66
CA ALA A 150 13.24 -21.02 18.33
C ALA A 150 12.86 -19.60 18.74
N ASN A 151 13.82 -18.89 19.31
CA ASN A 151 13.69 -17.50 19.74
C ASN A 151 14.97 -16.76 19.35
N PHE A 152 14.82 -15.59 18.74
CA PHE A 152 15.91 -14.81 18.18
C PHE A 152 15.95 -13.41 18.80
N PRO A 153 17.13 -12.85 19.10
CA PRO A 153 17.23 -11.46 19.55
C PRO A 153 16.66 -10.49 18.51
N GLY A 154 15.88 -9.50 18.94
CA GLY A 154 15.27 -8.51 18.04
C GLY A 154 16.29 -7.78 17.17
N VAL A 155 17.46 -7.46 17.72
CA VAL A 155 18.58 -6.84 17.00
C VAL A 155 19.10 -7.68 15.83
N GLU A 156 19.06 -9.01 15.91
CA GLU A 156 19.50 -9.88 14.81
C GLU A 156 18.46 -9.92 13.69
N VAL A 157 17.18 -9.95 14.05
CA VAL A 157 16.08 -9.88 13.08
C VAL A 157 16.08 -8.52 12.37
N GLN A 158 16.26 -7.43 13.11
CA GLN A 158 16.31 -6.08 12.54
C GLN A 158 17.50 -5.93 11.57
N ARG A 159 18.71 -6.37 11.95
CA ARG A 159 19.88 -6.35 11.05
C ARG A 159 19.67 -7.17 9.77
N LEU A 160 18.95 -8.29 9.84
CA LEU A 160 18.58 -9.08 8.68
C LEU A 160 17.66 -8.26 7.75
N VAL A 161 16.62 -7.64 8.31
CA VAL A 161 15.67 -6.82 7.56
C VAL A 161 16.35 -5.60 6.94
N ASP A 162 17.15 -4.86 7.71
CA ASP A 162 17.87 -3.66 7.25
C ASP A 162 18.78 -3.98 6.06
N ARG A 163 19.56 -5.07 6.15
CA ARG A 163 20.42 -5.50 5.03
C ARG A 163 19.61 -5.84 3.78
N ILE A 164 18.44 -6.47 3.92
CA ILE A 164 17.59 -6.77 2.76
C ILE A 164 16.98 -5.48 2.21
N SER A 165 16.57 -4.54 3.08
CA SER A 165 16.06 -3.24 2.70
C SER A 165 17.08 -2.43 1.88
N GLU A 166 18.33 -2.34 2.36
CA GLU A 166 19.43 -1.66 1.64
C GLU A 166 19.72 -2.30 0.27
N GLU A 167 19.64 -3.63 0.19
CA GLU A 167 19.84 -4.35 -1.06
C GLU A 167 18.69 -4.09 -2.05
N VAL A 168 17.44 -4.10 -1.60
CA VAL A 168 16.27 -3.74 -2.44
C VAL A 168 16.37 -2.28 -2.90
N GLU A 169 16.76 -1.36 -2.01
CA GLU A 169 16.92 0.05 -2.36
C GLU A 169 17.97 0.22 -3.47
N SER A 170 19.14 -0.39 -3.30
CA SER A 170 20.25 -0.27 -4.24
C SER A 170 20.02 -1.01 -5.55
N GLU A 171 19.42 -2.20 -5.56
CA GLU A 171 19.24 -3.02 -6.77
C GLU A 171 17.92 -2.80 -7.50
N VAL A 172 16.90 -2.24 -6.84
CA VAL A 172 15.56 -2.07 -7.41
C VAL A 172 15.12 -0.61 -7.40
N ASP A 173 15.11 0.04 -6.23
CA ASP A 173 14.50 1.37 -6.12
C ASP A 173 15.31 2.44 -6.85
N SER A 174 16.64 2.32 -6.84
CA SER A 174 17.58 3.18 -7.57
C SER A 174 17.41 3.13 -9.09
N LEU A 175 16.81 2.05 -9.63
CA LEU A 175 16.63 1.88 -11.07
C LEU A 175 15.49 2.77 -11.59
N PRO A 176 15.62 3.31 -12.81
CA PRO A 176 14.56 4.06 -13.46
C PRO A 176 13.37 3.15 -13.81
N PHE A 177 12.21 3.77 -14.03
CA PHE A 177 11.01 3.04 -14.46
C PHE A 177 11.25 2.40 -15.84
N GLY A 178 11.25 1.07 -15.90
CA GLY A 178 11.59 0.33 -17.12
C GLY A 178 11.71 -1.19 -16.93
N PRO A 179 12.03 -1.94 -18.00
CA PRO A 179 12.12 -3.40 -17.98
C PRO A 179 13.22 -3.93 -17.05
N GLU A 180 14.31 -3.19 -16.86
CA GLU A 180 15.39 -3.56 -15.94
C GLU A 180 14.90 -3.58 -14.49
N LYS A 181 14.18 -2.54 -14.06
CA LYS A 181 13.56 -2.45 -12.73
C LYS A 181 12.55 -3.57 -12.51
N LEU A 182 11.75 -3.91 -13.52
CA LEU A 182 10.80 -5.03 -13.46
C LEU A 182 11.56 -6.35 -13.21
N GLY A 183 12.60 -6.61 -13.99
CA GLY A 183 13.43 -7.80 -13.83
C GLY A 183 14.12 -7.86 -12.47
N ALA A 184 14.62 -6.73 -11.96
CA ALA A 184 15.21 -6.63 -10.63
C ALA A 184 14.19 -6.93 -9.52
N ALA A 185 12.99 -6.36 -9.61
CA ALA A 185 11.93 -6.58 -8.64
C ALA A 185 11.47 -8.05 -8.58
N GLU A 186 11.30 -8.75 -9.72
CA GLU A 186 10.99 -10.19 -9.72
C GLU A 186 12.14 -11.03 -9.15
N ARG A 187 13.41 -10.68 -9.46
CA ARG A 187 14.57 -11.38 -8.87
C ARG A 187 14.62 -11.20 -7.36
N ALA A 188 14.42 -9.98 -6.86
CA ALA A 188 14.39 -9.68 -5.43
C ALA A 188 13.25 -10.44 -4.73
N MET A 189 12.02 -10.39 -5.28
CA MET A 189 10.88 -11.09 -4.69
C MET A 189 11.09 -12.61 -4.64
N LYS A 190 11.71 -13.19 -5.67
CA LYS A 190 12.08 -14.61 -5.67
C LYS A 190 13.17 -14.91 -4.65
N LYS A 191 14.21 -14.08 -4.57
CA LYS A 191 15.37 -14.25 -3.68
C LYS A 191 14.97 -14.25 -2.20
N TYR A 192 14.07 -13.35 -1.80
CA TYR A 192 13.65 -13.22 -0.40
C TYR A 192 12.35 -13.95 -0.06
N GLY A 193 11.72 -14.63 -1.02
CA GLY A 193 10.45 -15.33 -0.81
C GLY A 193 10.49 -16.47 0.21
N SER A 194 11.68 -17.02 0.53
CA SER A 194 11.87 -18.01 1.59
C SER A 194 12.37 -17.41 2.92
N VAL A 195 12.76 -16.14 2.92
CA VAL A 195 13.33 -15.45 4.09
C VAL A 195 12.28 -14.58 4.75
N LEU A 196 11.51 -13.84 3.95
CA LEU A 196 10.49 -12.92 4.43
C LEU A 196 9.11 -13.57 4.30
N HIS A 197 8.20 -13.25 5.23
CA HIS A 197 6.82 -13.64 5.06
C HIS A 197 6.28 -13.10 3.73
N ALA A 198 5.33 -13.82 3.12
CA ALA A 198 4.70 -13.40 1.89
C ALA A 198 4.26 -11.92 1.95
N ASN A 199 3.54 -11.55 3.00
CA ASN A 199 3.04 -10.19 3.16
C ASN A 199 4.01 -9.25 3.88
N HIS A 200 5.28 -9.61 4.05
CA HIS A 200 6.28 -8.70 4.61
C HIS A 200 6.33 -7.39 3.80
N ALA A 201 6.53 -6.25 4.46
CA ALA A 201 6.45 -4.92 3.85
C ALA A 201 7.32 -4.76 2.59
N LEU A 202 8.53 -5.34 2.59
CA LEU A 202 9.40 -5.36 1.40
C LEU A 202 8.80 -6.15 0.23
N ASN A 203 8.19 -7.31 0.49
CA ASN A 203 7.52 -8.10 -0.55
C ASN A 203 6.26 -7.39 -1.07
N ILE A 204 5.55 -6.65 -0.22
CA ILE A 204 4.40 -5.83 -0.62
C ILE A 204 4.86 -4.61 -1.42
N GLY A 205 5.97 -3.97 -1.05
CA GLY A 205 6.60 -2.90 -1.81
C GLY A 205 7.02 -3.36 -3.21
N LEU A 206 7.71 -4.50 -3.31
CA LEU A 206 8.07 -5.13 -4.59
C LEU A 206 6.82 -5.48 -5.42
N ALA A 207 5.76 -5.99 -4.78
CA ALA A 207 4.50 -6.27 -5.45
C ALA A 207 3.86 -5.00 -6.03
N HIS A 208 3.85 -3.91 -5.25
CA HIS A 208 3.35 -2.62 -5.71
C HIS A 208 4.15 -2.10 -6.91
N THR A 209 5.48 -2.18 -6.87
CA THR A 209 6.36 -1.83 -8.00
C THR A 209 6.04 -2.67 -9.25
N LEU A 210 5.89 -3.99 -9.11
CA LEU A 210 5.56 -4.87 -10.23
C LEU A 210 4.17 -4.60 -10.83
N ILE A 211 3.17 -4.28 -9.99
CA ILE A 211 1.82 -3.90 -10.45
C ILE A 211 1.89 -2.67 -11.37
N GLN A 212 2.73 -1.69 -11.03
CA GLN A 212 2.91 -0.46 -11.81
C GLN A 212 3.69 -0.69 -13.11
N LEU A 213 4.62 -1.65 -13.14
CA LEU A 213 5.50 -1.91 -14.29
C LEU A 213 4.85 -2.84 -15.33
N TYR A 214 4.20 -3.92 -14.90
CA TYR A 214 3.53 -4.85 -15.82
C TYR A 214 2.46 -4.13 -16.63
N GLY A 215 2.55 -4.19 -17.96
CA GLY A 215 1.61 -3.55 -18.86
C GLY A 215 2.01 -2.14 -19.30
N ARG A 216 3.09 -1.58 -18.74
CA ARG A 216 3.49 -0.17 -18.89
C ARG A 216 4.91 0.04 -19.41
N VAL A 217 5.74 -1.00 -19.45
CA VAL A 217 7.14 -0.91 -19.89
C VAL A 217 7.38 -1.70 -21.18
N GLU A 218 8.45 -1.34 -21.90
CA GLU A 218 8.87 -2.00 -23.14
C GLU A 218 9.07 -3.50 -22.94
N GLY A 219 8.56 -4.31 -23.88
CA GLY A 219 8.58 -5.78 -23.81
C GLY A 219 7.55 -6.39 -22.84
N TYR A 220 6.80 -5.57 -22.12
CA TYR A 220 5.73 -5.98 -21.20
C TYR A 220 4.48 -5.13 -21.40
N ALA A 221 4.20 -4.69 -22.64
CA ALA A 221 3.00 -3.92 -22.93
C ALA A 221 1.74 -4.74 -22.64
N ILE A 222 0.66 -4.08 -22.20
CA ILE A 222 -0.53 -4.79 -21.71
C ILE A 222 -1.17 -5.73 -22.74
N GLN A 223 -1.07 -5.38 -24.02
CA GLN A 223 -1.60 -6.17 -25.13
C GLN A 223 -0.71 -7.38 -25.49
N GLU A 224 0.55 -7.36 -25.08
CA GLU A 224 1.56 -8.37 -25.40
C GLU A 224 1.84 -9.30 -24.21
N LEU A 225 1.27 -9.00 -23.04
CA LEU A 225 1.48 -9.77 -21.83
C LEU A 225 0.87 -11.18 -21.95
N PRO A 226 1.66 -12.25 -21.85
CA PRO A 226 1.14 -13.62 -21.84
C PRO A 226 0.26 -13.86 -20.60
N GLU A 227 -0.65 -14.83 -20.69
CA GLU A 227 -1.61 -15.15 -19.62
C GLU A 227 -0.94 -15.39 -18.26
N VAL A 228 0.23 -16.05 -18.23
CA VAL A 228 0.98 -16.29 -16.99
C VAL A 228 1.40 -14.99 -16.29
N LEU A 229 1.75 -13.94 -17.05
CA LEU A 229 2.13 -12.65 -16.48
C LEU A 229 0.89 -11.81 -16.12
N LEU A 230 -0.23 -11.98 -16.83
CA LEU A 230 -1.52 -11.41 -16.41
C LEU A 230 -2.00 -12.03 -15.10
N GLU A 231 -1.93 -13.37 -14.96
CA GLU A 231 -2.23 -14.08 -13.72
C GLU A 231 -1.33 -13.62 -12.58
N ARG A 232 -0.03 -13.46 -12.85
CA ARG A 232 0.92 -12.90 -11.89
C ARG A 232 0.49 -11.51 -11.43
N LYS A 233 0.15 -10.60 -12.35
CA LYS A 233 -0.32 -9.24 -12.00
C LYS A 233 -1.61 -9.27 -11.18
N VAL A 234 -2.59 -10.11 -11.55
CA VAL A 234 -3.85 -10.33 -10.80
C VAL A 234 -3.56 -10.79 -9.38
N GLN A 235 -2.64 -11.75 -9.20
CA GLN A 235 -2.24 -12.26 -7.87
C GLN A 235 -1.58 -11.18 -7.02
N LEU A 236 -0.68 -10.38 -7.61
CA LEU A 236 -0.01 -9.27 -6.91
C LEU A 236 -1.02 -8.22 -6.46
N CYS A 237 -1.95 -7.82 -7.33
CA CYS A 237 -3.03 -6.90 -6.99
C CYS A 237 -3.90 -7.43 -5.84
N ARG A 238 -4.38 -8.69 -5.92
CA ARG A 238 -5.16 -9.31 -4.84
C ARG A 238 -4.42 -9.30 -3.51
N ARG A 239 -3.13 -9.65 -3.53
CA ARG A 239 -2.31 -9.64 -2.32
C ARG A 239 -2.21 -8.25 -1.70
N LEU A 240 -1.95 -7.22 -2.50
CA LEU A 240 -1.89 -5.84 -2.02
C LEU A 240 -3.26 -5.38 -1.48
N LEU A 241 -4.35 -5.67 -2.20
CA LEU A 241 -5.71 -5.32 -1.76
C LEU A 241 -6.07 -5.96 -0.41
N ASN A 242 -5.73 -7.25 -0.21
CA ASN A 242 -5.96 -7.95 1.06
C ASN A 242 -5.20 -7.31 2.23
N VAL A 243 -3.99 -6.78 1.99
CA VAL A 243 -3.24 -6.03 3.02
C VAL A 243 -3.92 -4.68 3.27
N LEU A 244 -4.30 -3.96 2.22
CA LEU A 244 -4.96 -2.66 2.32
C LEU A 244 -6.32 -2.73 3.02
N ASP A 245 -7.07 -3.81 2.84
CA ASP A 245 -8.33 -4.07 3.57
C ASP A 245 -8.18 -3.99 5.09
N VAL A 246 -6.97 -4.24 5.60
CA VAL A 246 -6.66 -4.21 7.02
C VAL A 246 -5.97 -2.92 7.45
N VAL A 247 -4.93 -2.48 6.72
CA VAL A 247 -4.05 -1.39 7.20
C VAL A 247 -4.42 -0.01 6.69
N GLU A 248 -5.16 0.08 5.59
CA GLU A 248 -5.59 1.34 4.99
C GLU A 248 -6.97 1.17 4.32
N PRO A 249 -8.01 0.86 5.13
CA PRO A 249 -9.29 0.41 4.61
C PRO A 249 -10.09 1.51 3.94
N GLY A 250 -11.00 1.08 3.05
CA GLY A 250 -11.98 1.94 2.41
C GLY A 250 -11.44 2.76 1.25
N LEU A 251 -11.98 3.95 1.04
CA LEU A 251 -11.77 4.73 -0.19
C LEU A 251 -10.40 5.45 -0.22
N THR A 252 -9.31 4.72 -0.35
CA THR A 252 -7.93 5.27 -0.30
C THR A 252 -7.27 5.30 -1.67
N ARG A 253 -6.37 6.26 -1.90
CA ARG A 253 -5.78 6.50 -3.23
C ARG A 253 -5.06 5.25 -3.76
N ILE A 254 -4.22 4.62 -2.94
CA ILE A 254 -3.49 3.40 -3.30
C ILE A 254 -4.43 2.25 -3.66
N ARG A 255 -5.55 2.11 -2.95
CA ARG A 255 -6.58 1.11 -3.25
C ARG A 255 -7.23 1.39 -4.60
N GLY A 256 -7.64 2.63 -4.86
CA GLY A 256 -8.27 3.01 -6.13
C GLY A 256 -7.37 2.73 -7.34
N LEU A 257 -6.07 3.03 -7.24
CA LEU A 257 -5.07 2.72 -8.26
C LEU A 257 -4.84 1.21 -8.42
N THR A 258 -4.76 0.48 -7.31
CA THR A 258 -4.58 -0.98 -7.34
C THR A 258 -5.78 -1.68 -7.98
N LEU A 259 -7.01 -1.27 -7.64
CA LEU A 259 -8.25 -1.76 -8.25
C LEU A 259 -8.32 -1.43 -9.75
N TYR A 260 -7.79 -0.27 -10.17
CA TYR A 260 -7.66 0.05 -11.59
C TYR A 260 -6.71 -0.93 -12.29
N GLU A 261 -5.51 -1.17 -11.77
CA GLU A 261 -4.60 -2.12 -12.41
C GLU A 261 -5.12 -3.57 -12.36
N TYR A 262 -5.88 -3.90 -11.30
CA TYR A 262 -6.54 -5.19 -11.13
C TYR A 262 -7.62 -5.47 -12.17
N HIS A 263 -8.59 -4.55 -12.35
CA HIS A 263 -9.70 -4.77 -13.28
C HIS A 263 -9.18 -4.96 -14.72
N LEU A 264 -8.17 -4.19 -15.11
CA LEU A 264 -7.60 -4.23 -16.46
C LEU A 264 -6.94 -5.59 -16.74
N ALA A 265 -6.10 -6.06 -15.81
CA ALA A 265 -5.43 -7.35 -15.94
C ALA A 265 -6.44 -8.50 -15.95
N LEU A 266 -7.44 -8.46 -15.06
CA LEU A 266 -8.47 -9.49 -14.95
C LEU A 266 -9.36 -9.55 -16.20
N LEU A 267 -9.74 -8.40 -16.76
CA LEU A 267 -10.56 -8.34 -17.97
C LEU A 267 -9.86 -8.98 -19.18
N ILE A 268 -8.58 -8.66 -19.40
CA ILE A 268 -7.80 -9.20 -20.52
C ILE A 268 -7.59 -10.71 -20.32
N LEU A 269 -7.27 -11.14 -19.11
CA LEU A 269 -7.10 -12.54 -18.78
C LEU A 269 -8.39 -13.34 -19.00
N ALA A 270 -9.52 -12.84 -18.51
CA ALA A 270 -10.82 -13.49 -18.65
C ALA A 270 -11.23 -13.64 -20.12
N ARG A 271 -11.05 -12.59 -20.92
CA ARG A 271 -11.32 -12.63 -22.37
C ARG A 271 -10.42 -13.65 -23.08
N SER A 272 -9.12 -13.65 -22.81
CA SER A 272 -8.20 -14.59 -23.46
C SER A 272 -8.53 -16.05 -23.13
N LYS A 273 -8.85 -16.34 -21.87
CA LYS A 273 -9.25 -17.70 -21.46
C LYS A 273 -10.60 -18.14 -22.05
N PHE A 274 -11.55 -17.22 -22.16
CA PHE A 274 -12.84 -17.51 -22.79
C PHE A 274 -12.68 -17.78 -24.30
N GLU A 275 -11.93 -16.96 -25.02
CA GLU A 275 -11.62 -17.15 -26.45
C GLU A 275 -10.93 -18.49 -26.74
N ARG A 276 -10.09 -18.97 -25.81
CA ARG A 276 -9.42 -20.28 -25.91
C ARG A 276 -10.24 -21.45 -25.37
N ASN A 277 -11.49 -21.22 -24.96
CA ASN A 277 -12.36 -22.22 -24.35
C ASN A 277 -11.77 -22.89 -23.08
N THR A 278 -10.89 -22.19 -22.36
CA THR A 278 -10.34 -22.65 -21.07
C THR A 278 -11.14 -22.12 -19.87
N LEU A 279 -12.09 -21.23 -20.12
CA LEU A 279 -13.04 -20.68 -19.15
C LEU A 279 -14.47 -20.89 -19.66
N GLY A 280 -15.34 -21.47 -18.83
CA GLY A 280 -16.76 -21.64 -19.19
C GLY A 280 -17.54 -20.32 -19.16
N ALA A 281 -18.73 -20.29 -19.77
CA ALA A 281 -19.56 -19.08 -19.83
C ALA A 281 -19.93 -18.51 -18.44
N ASP A 282 -20.31 -19.38 -17.50
CA ASP A 282 -20.65 -18.96 -16.12
C ASP A 282 -19.43 -18.36 -15.41
N GLN A 283 -18.27 -19.00 -15.54
CA GLN A 283 -17.02 -18.51 -14.94
C GLN A 283 -16.54 -17.21 -15.58
N PHE A 284 -16.76 -17.03 -16.88
CA PHE A 284 -16.51 -15.77 -17.57
C PHE A 284 -17.43 -14.68 -17.05
N LYS A 285 -18.73 -14.96 -16.89
CA LYS A 285 -19.69 -14.01 -16.31
C LYS A 285 -19.29 -13.59 -14.90
N ASP A 286 -18.91 -14.53 -14.03
CA ASP A 286 -18.41 -14.23 -12.69
C ASP A 286 -17.17 -13.33 -12.71
N ALA A 287 -16.21 -13.60 -13.60
CA ALA A 287 -15.02 -12.78 -13.76
C ALA A 287 -15.35 -11.36 -14.24
N ILE A 288 -16.31 -11.21 -15.16
CA ILE A 288 -16.74 -9.89 -15.66
C ILE A 288 -17.48 -9.09 -14.56
N LEU A 289 -18.27 -9.75 -13.70
CA LEU A 289 -18.88 -9.12 -12.52
C LEU A 289 -17.81 -8.63 -11.54
N GLU A 290 -16.76 -9.43 -11.30
CA GLU A 290 -15.61 -9.04 -10.48
C GLU A 290 -14.86 -7.84 -11.07
N VAL A 291 -14.62 -7.82 -12.39
CA VAL A 291 -14.02 -6.68 -13.10
C VAL A 291 -14.86 -5.41 -12.90
N ARG A 292 -16.19 -5.51 -13.06
CA ARG A 292 -17.11 -4.39 -12.88
C ARG A 292 -17.02 -3.82 -11.48
N ASP A 293 -17.04 -4.68 -10.46
CA ASP A 293 -17.05 -4.25 -9.07
C ASP A 293 -15.72 -3.57 -8.68
N ALA A 294 -14.59 -4.12 -9.14
CA ALA A 294 -13.28 -3.50 -8.99
C ALA A 294 -13.21 -2.12 -9.67
N LEU A 295 -13.65 -2.03 -10.92
CA LEU A 295 -13.66 -0.76 -11.66
C LEU A 295 -14.59 0.28 -11.03
N LYS A 296 -15.76 -0.15 -10.54
CA LYS A 296 -16.73 0.71 -9.86
C LYS A 296 -16.14 1.34 -8.59
N GLU A 297 -15.49 0.54 -7.76
CA GLU A 297 -14.84 1.03 -6.54
C GLU A 297 -13.62 1.91 -6.86
N SER A 298 -12.84 1.54 -7.89
CA SER A 298 -11.74 2.36 -8.40
C SER A 298 -12.23 3.75 -8.84
N VAL A 299 -13.27 3.82 -9.67
CA VAL A 299 -13.90 5.08 -10.11
C VAL A 299 -14.39 5.89 -8.92
N LYS A 300 -15.13 5.26 -8.00
CA LYS A 300 -15.66 5.92 -6.80
C LYS A 300 -14.54 6.56 -5.98
N THR A 301 -13.39 5.90 -5.89
CA THR A 301 -12.25 6.37 -5.10
C THR A 301 -11.45 7.45 -5.83
N LEU A 302 -11.09 7.22 -7.08
CA LEU A 302 -10.21 8.11 -7.86
C LEU A 302 -10.90 9.43 -8.25
N CYS A 303 -12.22 9.43 -8.43
CA CYS A 303 -13.00 10.66 -8.67
C CYS A 303 -13.07 11.61 -7.46
N LEU A 304 -12.60 11.19 -6.28
CA LEU A 304 -12.48 12.06 -5.10
C LEU A 304 -11.20 12.91 -5.14
N GLU A 305 -10.23 12.53 -5.97
CA GLU A 305 -8.98 13.25 -6.15
C GLU A 305 -9.15 14.47 -7.08
N PRO A 306 -8.27 15.48 -7.00
CA PRO A 306 -8.34 16.67 -7.86
C PRO A 306 -8.43 16.30 -9.33
N GLU A 307 -9.35 16.93 -10.07
CA GLU A 307 -9.58 16.62 -11.49
C GLU A 307 -8.34 16.74 -12.38
N SER A 308 -7.39 17.59 -12.01
CA SER A 308 -6.13 17.79 -12.73
C SER A 308 -5.02 16.81 -12.33
N SER A 309 -5.21 16.05 -11.24
CA SER A 309 -4.27 15.00 -10.82
C SER A 309 -4.34 13.81 -11.78
N HIS A 310 -3.28 12.98 -11.76
CA HIS A 310 -3.26 11.75 -12.54
C HIS A 310 -4.45 10.84 -12.17
N GLU A 311 -4.72 10.72 -10.87
CA GLU A 311 -5.79 9.92 -10.29
C GLU A 311 -7.17 10.44 -10.70
N GLY A 312 -7.41 11.76 -10.59
CA GLY A 312 -8.69 12.36 -10.99
C GLY A 312 -8.96 12.24 -12.50
N LEU A 313 -7.94 12.38 -13.35
CA LEU A 313 -8.05 12.11 -14.78
C LEU A 313 -8.37 10.63 -15.06
N LEU A 314 -7.71 9.73 -14.34
CA LEU A 314 -7.92 8.29 -14.46
C LEU A 314 -9.34 7.89 -14.05
N GLY A 315 -9.84 8.41 -12.92
CA GLY A 315 -11.21 8.16 -12.45
C GLY A 315 -12.28 8.61 -13.44
N ARG A 316 -12.11 9.80 -14.06
CA ARG A 316 -13.04 10.30 -15.08
C ARG A 316 -13.07 9.42 -16.33
N ARG A 317 -11.90 9.09 -16.89
CA ARG A 317 -11.80 8.19 -18.06
C ARG A 317 -12.40 6.82 -17.76
N SER A 318 -12.13 6.30 -16.57
CA SER A 318 -12.64 5.00 -16.11
C SER A 318 -14.16 4.99 -15.90
N SER A 319 -14.79 6.15 -15.66
CA SER A 319 -16.25 6.26 -15.52
C SER A 319 -16.97 5.93 -16.83
N GLU A 320 -16.42 6.34 -17.97
CA GLU A 320 -16.95 6.00 -19.29
C GLU A 320 -16.79 4.50 -19.58
N SER A 321 -15.62 3.94 -19.27
CA SER A 321 -15.35 2.50 -19.41
C SER A 321 -16.28 1.66 -18.51
N LEU A 322 -16.58 2.12 -17.29
CA LEU A 322 -17.51 1.46 -16.39
C LEU A 322 -18.93 1.41 -16.99
N LYS A 323 -19.39 2.51 -17.58
CA LYS A 323 -20.71 2.56 -18.22
C LYS A 323 -20.82 1.56 -19.36
N GLN A 324 -19.82 1.53 -20.25
CA GLN A 324 -19.77 0.57 -21.37
C GLN A 324 -19.73 -0.88 -20.88
N LEU A 325 -18.97 -1.15 -19.82
CA LEU A 325 -18.89 -2.48 -19.22
C LEU A 325 -20.24 -2.91 -18.62
N GLN A 326 -20.96 -2.00 -17.97
CA GLN A 326 -22.28 -2.28 -17.40
C GLN A 326 -23.31 -2.61 -18.48
N GLU A 327 -23.34 -1.82 -19.56
CA GLU A 327 -24.20 -2.09 -20.72
C GLU A 327 -23.89 -3.48 -21.32
N SER A 328 -22.59 -3.83 -21.47
CA SER A 328 -22.18 -5.14 -22.00
C SER A 328 -22.58 -6.33 -21.11
N ILE A 329 -22.74 -6.12 -19.81
CA ILE A 329 -23.13 -7.17 -18.85
C ILE A 329 -24.64 -7.45 -18.91
N GLU A 330 -25.45 -6.43 -19.21
CA GLU A 330 -26.90 -6.61 -19.36
C GLU A 330 -27.24 -7.50 -20.57
N ASP A 331 -26.34 -7.54 -21.56
CA ASP A 331 -26.44 -8.35 -22.78
C ASP A 331 -25.83 -9.77 -22.66
N LEU A 332 -25.24 -10.13 -21.50
CA LEU A 332 -24.49 -11.38 -21.23
C LEU A 332 -25.30 -12.46 -20.48
#